data_AF-A0A850BMR6-F1
#
_entry.id   AF-A0A850BMR6-F1
#
_cell.length_a   1.000
_cell.length_b   1.000
_cell.length_c   1.000
_cell.angle_alpha   90.00
_cell.angle_beta   90.00
_cell.angle_gamma   90.00
#
_symmetry.space_group_name_H-M   'P 1'
#
loop_
_entity.id
_entity.type
_entity.pdbx_description
1 polymer ?
#
loop_
_entity_poly.entity_id
_entity_poly.type
_entity_poly.pdbx_seq_one_letter_code
_entity_poly.pdbx_strand_id
1 'polypeptide(L)'
;MLTLSLSVDKTLTIESPGVTLRRAQPLLNGSPLEGWSCEIIRSDGERIETRYTSASLSGGAFGLKAVHEDTRDRIWIQYWVEGLPQDLILDSFGLRFEQTENLRQYLRNGYFSWDGSYYVQPEAMTDFSEDEPRPETGYAMTQLLPRHGSGGLILGFDRHDRFQQTFTFDTRRQSVSLTIQTWWDRKDRSGLARCESERLAVFGHAGPEAGLRERFSDLSEEEIKSLAIYAGMSGGVTMTRDHLGELSPHRLRLWRLILPETRVSCDFPLLGRSNISYERLPADVGSNRARHVPKADDPLLVQVRHPIHEGTLGAIFFLNTGSHTVQRSYSLPELGIKDSVYLYRWEDGSASEQVAARITLTLAGHHSALSFFGRESIREAPVRLPL
;
A
#
# COMPACT_ATOMS: atom_id res chain seq x y z
N MET A 1 21.77 7.32 -0.47
CA MET A 1 21.52 6.34 0.59
C MET A 1 20.99 7.08 1.79
N LEU A 2 20.01 6.51 2.48
CA LEU A 2 19.54 7.07 3.74
C LEU A 2 20.49 6.72 4.88
N THR A 3 20.58 7.58 5.87
CA THR A 3 21.40 7.34 7.06
C THR A 3 20.58 7.63 8.30
N LEU A 4 20.70 6.73 9.27
CA LEU A 4 20.03 6.79 10.55
C LEU A 4 21.09 6.95 11.65
N SER A 5 20.96 7.96 12.50
CA SER A 5 21.93 8.20 13.57
C SER A 5 21.31 8.86 14.81
N LEU A 6 22.03 8.79 15.93
CA LEU A 6 21.76 9.59 17.12
C LEU A 6 22.80 10.71 17.21
N SER A 7 22.34 11.93 17.46
CA SER A 7 23.21 13.06 17.81
C SER A 7 23.73 12.97 19.25
N VAL A 8 24.62 13.90 19.62
CA VAL A 8 25.21 13.98 20.96
C VAL A 8 24.16 14.19 22.06
N ASP A 9 23.07 14.90 21.75
CA ASP A 9 21.92 15.07 22.65
C ASP A 9 20.95 13.87 22.64
N LYS A 10 21.35 12.74 22.04
CA LYS A 10 20.57 11.49 21.94
C LYS A 10 19.23 11.65 21.23
N THR A 11 19.17 12.56 20.27
CA THR A 11 17.99 12.74 19.42
C THR A 11 18.19 12.07 18.06
N LEU A 12 17.11 11.55 17.48
CA LEU A 12 17.18 10.88 16.18
C LEU A 12 17.47 11.88 15.07
N THR A 13 18.37 11.50 14.17
CA THR A 13 18.66 12.20 12.92
C THR A 13 18.46 11.24 11.74
N ILE A 14 17.81 11.73 10.70
CA ILE A 14 17.62 11.02 9.43
C ILE A 14 18.20 11.89 8.32
N GLU A 15 19.19 11.36 7.62
CA GLU A 15 19.84 12.07 6.53
C GLU A 15 19.53 11.36 5.22
N SER A 16 19.16 12.15 4.20
CA SER A 16 19.02 11.70 2.82
C SER A 16 19.91 12.58 1.93
N PRO A 17 20.17 12.20 0.67
CA PRO A 17 20.97 13.03 -0.24
C PRO A 17 20.40 14.45 -0.46
N GLY A 18 19.10 14.65 -0.23
CA GLY A 18 18.42 15.93 -0.47
C GLY A 18 17.93 16.63 0.80
N VAL A 19 17.41 15.93 1.79
CA VAL A 19 16.77 16.52 2.98
C VAL A 19 17.30 15.87 4.24
N THR A 20 17.50 16.66 5.30
CA THR A 20 17.92 16.16 6.61
C THR A 20 16.91 16.53 7.68
N LEU A 21 16.49 15.55 8.46
CA LEU A 21 15.62 15.70 9.62
C LEU A 21 16.46 15.55 10.88
N ARG A 22 16.56 16.60 11.70
CA ARG A 22 17.37 16.58 12.92
C ARG A 22 16.51 16.77 14.17
N ARG A 23 17.09 16.34 15.29
CA ARG A 23 16.61 16.64 16.64
C ARG A 23 15.19 16.17 16.87
N ALA A 24 14.92 14.89 16.60
CA ALA A 24 13.63 14.29 16.90
C ALA A 24 13.38 14.27 18.41
N GLN A 25 12.31 14.93 18.83
CA GLN A 25 11.84 14.98 20.21
C GLN A 25 10.52 14.21 20.35
N PRO A 26 10.33 13.47 21.45
CA PRO A 26 9.04 12.84 21.74
C PRO A 26 7.96 13.88 22.01
N LEU A 27 6.74 13.59 21.58
CA LEU A 27 5.53 14.40 21.78
C LEU A 27 4.47 13.61 22.54
N LEU A 28 3.73 14.30 23.40
CA LEU A 28 2.50 13.83 24.02
C LEU A 28 1.43 14.93 23.91
N ASN A 29 0.25 14.57 23.41
CA ASN A 29 -0.88 15.48 23.22
C ASN A 29 -0.51 16.79 22.51
N GLY A 30 0.29 16.67 21.43
CA GLY A 30 0.75 17.81 20.62
C GLY A 30 1.89 18.63 21.23
N SER A 31 2.30 18.36 22.47
CA SER A 31 3.36 19.10 23.15
C SER A 31 4.65 18.28 23.21
N PRO A 32 5.82 18.86 22.91
CA PRO A 32 7.11 18.21 23.17
C PRO A 32 7.24 17.86 24.65
N LEU A 33 7.82 16.70 24.95
CA LEU A 33 8.18 16.41 26.34
C LEU A 33 9.23 17.43 26.79
N GLU A 34 9.08 17.95 27.99
CA GLU A 34 10.07 18.83 28.62
C GLU A 34 10.90 18.06 29.65
N GLY A 35 12.15 18.49 29.86
CA GLY A 35 13.02 17.90 30.89
C GLY A 35 13.18 16.39 30.79
N TRP A 36 13.14 15.84 29.57
CA TRP A 36 13.22 14.40 29.37
C TRP A 36 14.64 13.87 29.56
N SER A 37 14.75 12.60 29.91
CA SER A 37 15.99 11.83 29.86
C SER A 37 15.86 10.70 28.85
N CYS A 38 16.95 10.36 28.16
CA CYS A 38 16.96 9.31 27.14
C CYS A 38 17.94 8.20 27.52
N GLU A 39 17.40 6.99 27.63
CA GLU A 39 18.14 5.74 27.67
C GLU A 39 18.23 5.17 26.25
N ILE A 40 19.45 4.76 25.84
CA ILE A 40 19.66 4.07 24.56
C ILE A 40 19.62 2.58 24.87
N ILE A 41 18.56 1.91 24.43
CA ILE A 41 18.40 0.46 24.60
C ILE A 41 19.29 -0.28 23.61
N ARG A 42 19.35 0.21 22.36
CA ARG A 42 20.15 -0.39 21.28
C ARG A 42 20.55 0.65 20.25
N SER A 43 21.76 0.55 19.72
CA SER A 43 22.26 1.38 18.62
C SER A 43 23.38 0.63 17.88
N ASP A 44 23.09 0.04 16.72
CA ASP A 44 24.04 -0.80 15.96
C ASP A 44 24.15 -0.44 14.47
N GLY A 45 23.97 0.84 14.13
CA GLY A 45 24.10 1.35 12.76
C GLY A 45 22.85 1.09 11.91
N GLU A 46 22.28 -0.10 12.00
CA GLU A 46 21.02 -0.46 11.33
C GLU A 46 19.81 -0.19 12.21
N ARG A 47 19.92 -0.36 13.54
CA ARG A 47 18.80 -0.17 14.47
C ARG A 47 19.16 0.81 15.57
N ILE A 48 18.20 1.68 15.87
CA ILE A 48 18.22 2.60 17.01
C ILE A 48 16.96 2.35 17.83
N GLU A 49 17.11 2.09 19.12
CA GLU A 49 16.02 1.92 20.06
C GLU A 49 16.31 2.72 21.33
N THR A 50 15.37 3.58 21.67
CA THR A 50 15.52 4.55 22.76
C THR A 50 14.26 4.58 23.61
N ARG A 51 14.45 4.93 24.89
CA ARG A 51 13.39 5.11 25.87
C ARG A 51 13.55 6.47 26.53
N TYR A 52 12.51 7.27 26.43
CA TYR A 52 12.42 8.60 27.01
C TYR A 52 11.53 8.59 28.25
N THR A 53 11.99 9.26 29.30
CA THR A 53 11.20 9.51 30.52
C THR A 53 11.13 11.01 30.77
N SER A 54 10.02 11.50 31.31
CA SER A 54 9.79 12.90 31.64
C SER A 54 8.74 13.00 32.75
N ALA A 55 8.78 14.07 33.54
CA ALA A 55 7.72 14.36 34.52
C ALA A 55 6.33 14.44 33.87
N SER A 56 6.25 14.92 32.62
CA SER A 56 5.01 15.01 31.84
C SER A 56 4.38 13.65 31.49
N LEU A 57 5.14 12.55 31.60
CA LEU A 57 4.65 11.18 31.41
C LEU A 57 4.16 10.54 32.71
N SER A 58 4.27 11.24 33.85
CA SER A 58 3.76 10.81 35.17
C SER A 58 4.16 9.38 35.55
N GLY A 59 5.45 9.05 35.37
CA GLY A 59 6.01 7.71 35.66
C GLY A 59 5.99 6.74 34.48
N GLY A 60 5.33 7.10 33.37
CA GLY A 60 5.40 6.36 32.12
C GLY A 60 6.67 6.64 31.30
N ALA A 61 6.74 6.03 30.12
CA ALA A 61 7.84 6.20 29.18
C ALA A 61 7.32 6.35 27.74
N PHE A 62 8.10 7.05 26.91
CA PHE A 62 7.94 7.10 25.47
C PHE A 62 9.05 6.26 24.84
N GLY A 63 8.70 5.26 24.04
CA GLY A 63 9.64 4.44 23.31
C GLY A 63 9.71 4.81 21.83
N LEU A 64 10.90 4.68 21.25
CA LEU A 64 11.16 4.91 19.83
C LEU A 64 12.07 3.81 19.31
N LYS A 65 11.68 3.20 18.21
CA LYS A 65 12.46 2.22 17.46
C LYS A 65 12.55 2.65 16.01
N ALA A 66 13.76 2.75 15.49
CA ALA A 66 14.05 2.99 14.08
C ALA A 66 14.96 1.87 13.54
N VAL A 67 14.65 1.36 12.34
CA VAL A 67 15.38 0.26 11.68
C VAL A 67 15.61 0.62 10.21
N HIS A 68 16.86 0.60 9.76
CA HIS A 68 17.23 0.71 8.35
C HIS A 68 17.13 -0.67 7.70
N GLU A 69 16.41 -0.74 6.59
CA GLU A 69 16.27 -1.90 5.72
C GLU A 69 17.03 -1.65 4.42
N ASP A 70 18.22 -2.25 4.31
CA ASP A 70 19.16 -2.02 3.20
C ASP A 70 18.59 -2.41 1.84
N THR A 71 17.84 -3.51 1.75
CA THR A 71 17.37 -4.07 0.47
C THR A 71 16.46 -3.13 -0.33
N ARG A 72 15.78 -2.20 0.36
CA ARG A 72 14.89 -1.20 -0.27
C ARG A 72 15.31 0.24 0.04
N ASP A 73 16.48 0.46 0.65
CA ASP A 73 16.96 1.75 1.18
C ASP A 73 15.84 2.55 1.87
N ARG A 74 15.27 1.94 2.92
CA ARG A 74 14.12 2.46 3.66
C ARG A 74 14.38 2.39 5.16
N ILE A 75 13.94 3.40 5.90
CA ILE A 75 13.94 3.40 7.36
C ILE A 75 12.50 3.20 7.85
N TRP A 76 12.33 2.27 8.78
CA TRP A 76 11.10 2.02 9.51
C TRP A 76 11.18 2.62 10.90
N ILE A 77 10.20 3.43 11.28
CA ILE A 77 10.11 4.05 12.60
C ILE A 77 8.80 3.63 13.25
N GLN A 78 8.86 3.24 14.51
CA GLN A 78 7.70 2.97 15.34
C GLN A 78 7.94 3.60 16.71
N TYR A 79 6.91 4.22 17.25
CA TYR A 79 6.97 4.85 18.56
C TYR A 79 5.74 4.47 19.39
N TRP A 80 5.90 4.51 20.71
CA TRP A 80 4.86 4.11 21.64
C TRP A 80 4.95 4.87 22.96
N VAL A 81 3.88 4.82 23.72
CA VAL A 81 3.84 5.24 25.12
C VAL A 81 3.39 4.08 26.00
N GLU A 82 4.02 3.93 27.16
CA GLU A 82 3.76 2.85 28.10
C GLU A 82 3.78 3.35 29.55
N GLY A 83 3.11 2.62 30.45
CA GLY A 83 3.08 2.96 31.87
C GLY A 83 2.41 4.29 32.22
N LEU A 84 1.62 4.87 31.32
CA LEU A 84 0.89 6.12 31.58
C LEU A 84 -0.24 5.89 32.61
N PRO A 85 -0.43 6.79 33.61
CA PRO A 85 -1.52 6.71 34.56
C PRO A 85 -2.89 6.56 33.89
N GLN A 86 -3.83 5.83 34.48
CA GLN A 86 -5.14 5.55 33.85
C GLN A 86 -6.00 6.80 33.65
N ASP A 87 -5.84 7.80 34.51
CA ASP A 87 -6.53 9.09 34.47
C ASP A 87 -5.96 10.07 33.43
N LEU A 88 -4.77 9.79 32.88
CA LEU A 88 -4.21 10.59 31.81
C LEU A 88 -5.00 10.40 30.50
N ILE A 89 -5.55 11.50 29.99
CA ILE A 89 -6.24 11.54 28.69
C ILE A 89 -5.19 11.55 27.58
N LEU A 90 -5.15 10.49 26.78
CA LEU A 90 -4.24 10.37 25.64
C LEU A 90 -4.97 10.75 24.34
N ASP A 91 -4.71 11.95 23.83
CA ASP A 91 -5.22 12.43 22.55
C ASP A 91 -4.30 11.98 21.40
N SER A 92 -2.99 12.21 21.54
CA SER A 92 -2.00 11.88 20.51
C SER A 92 -0.60 11.70 21.09
N PHE A 93 0.28 11.08 20.32
CA PHE A 93 1.71 10.97 20.63
C PHE A 93 2.50 10.86 19.33
N GLY A 94 3.79 11.22 19.35
CA GLY A 94 4.58 11.25 18.13
C GLY A 94 5.97 11.84 18.28
N LEU A 95 6.50 12.34 17.16
CA LEU A 95 7.84 12.91 17.08
C LEU A 95 7.79 14.32 16.49
N ARG A 96 8.61 15.23 17.02
CA ARG A 96 8.90 16.52 16.40
C ARG A 96 10.36 16.59 16.00
N PHE A 97 10.65 16.68 14.71
CA PHE A 97 11.96 17.10 14.23
C PHE A 97 12.03 18.61 14.30
N GLU A 98 12.87 19.16 15.18
CA GLU A 98 12.99 20.62 15.33
C GLU A 98 13.52 21.30 14.07
N GLN A 99 14.27 20.57 13.23
CA GLN A 99 14.94 21.12 12.06
C GLN A 99 14.77 20.20 10.84
N THR A 100 14.17 20.75 9.80
CA THR A 100 14.10 20.18 8.44
C THR A 100 15.01 20.99 7.52
N GLU A 101 16.21 20.49 7.26
CA GLU A 101 17.23 21.18 6.48
C GLU A 101 17.09 20.93 4.98
N ASN A 102 17.54 21.90 4.17
CA ASN A 102 17.47 21.89 2.71
C ASN A 102 16.04 21.70 2.13
N LEU A 103 14.99 21.99 2.91
CA LEU A 103 13.59 21.90 2.44
C LEU A 103 13.25 23.06 1.50
N ARG A 104 12.74 22.75 0.30
CA ARG A 104 12.13 23.71 -0.63
C ARG A 104 10.61 23.70 -0.54
N GLN A 105 10.02 22.50 -0.60
CA GLN A 105 8.59 22.30 -0.63
C GLN A 105 8.24 21.02 0.12
N TYR A 106 7.06 20.97 0.72
CA TYR A 106 6.50 19.74 1.26
C TYR A 106 5.14 19.45 0.62
N LEU A 107 4.85 18.18 0.40
CA LEU A 107 3.52 17.74 0.00
C LEU A 107 2.60 17.78 1.22
N ARG A 108 1.59 18.66 1.18
CA ARG A 108 0.47 18.61 2.11
C ARG A 108 -0.57 17.65 1.53
N ASN A 109 -0.64 16.44 2.06
CA ASN A 109 -1.61 15.45 1.60
C ASN A 109 -3.00 15.72 2.19
N GLY A 110 -4.04 15.60 1.37
CA GLY A 110 -5.44 15.77 1.77
C GLY A 110 -5.89 14.72 2.80
N TYR A 111 -7.03 14.97 3.44
CA TYR A 111 -7.51 14.12 4.54
C TYR A 111 -8.05 12.76 4.07
N PHE A 112 -8.80 12.73 2.97
CA PHE A 112 -9.43 11.51 2.44
C PHE A 112 -9.01 11.14 1.01
N SER A 113 -8.37 12.04 0.27
CA SER A 113 -7.95 11.76 -1.12
C SER A 113 -6.77 12.62 -1.56
N TRP A 114 -6.18 12.21 -2.68
CA TRP A 114 -5.15 12.95 -3.42
C TRP A 114 -5.67 14.27 -3.99
N ASP A 115 -6.98 14.44 -4.17
CA ASP A 115 -7.56 15.62 -4.82
C ASP A 115 -7.38 16.90 -3.98
N GLY A 116 -7.17 16.76 -2.67
CA GLY A 116 -6.83 17.84 -1.76
C GLY A 116 -5.33 18.06 -1.55
N SER A 117 -4.48 17.32 -2.27
CA SER A 117 -3.04 17.28 -2.05
C SER A 117 -2.31 18.25 -2.96
N TYR A 118 -1.43 19.07 -2.39
CA TYR A 118 -0.62 20.02 -3.14
C TYR A 118 0.71 20.31 -2.42
N TYR A 119 1.68 20.84 -3.16
CA TYR A 119 2.95 21.26 -2.59
C TYR A 119 2.84 22.65 -1.98
N VAL A 120 3.39 22.79 -0.78
CA VAL A 120 3.50 24.04 -0.06
C VAL A 120 4.97 24.44 -0.01
N GLN A 121 5.25 25.69 -0.32
CA GLN A 121 6.58 26.28 -0.16
C GLN A 121 6.62 27.09 1.14
N PRO A 122 7.46 26.72 2.14
CA PRO A 122 7.49 27.41 3.43
C PRO A 122 7.75 28.92 3.32
N GLU A 123 8.61 29.35 2.40
CA GLU A 123 8.92 30.77 2.21
C GLU A 123 7.74 31.60 1.70
N ALA A 124 6.82 30.98 0.95
CA ALA A 124 5.61 31.66 0.48
C ALA A 124 4.58 31.86 1.61
N MET A 125 4.83 31.29 2.80
CA MET A 125 3.93 31.38 3.94
C MET A 125 4.18 32.62 4.81
N THR A 126 5.15 33.47 4.47
CA THR A 126 5.41 34.73 5.18
C THR A 126 4.26 35.72 5.07
N ASP A 127 3.47 35.61 4.01
CA ASP A 127 2.40 36.57 3.68
C ASP A 127 1.06 36.24 4.33
N PHE A 128 0.96 35.06 4.98
CA PHE A 128 -0.23 34.65 5.72
C PHE A 128 -0.33 35.42 7.04
N SER A 129 -1.49 36.01 7.30
CA SER A 129 -1.79 36.66 8.58
C SER A 129 -1.89 35.65 9.74
N GLU A 130 -1.81 36.12 10.99
CA GLU A 130 -1.84 35.23 12.18
C GLU A 130 -3.14 34.41 12.29
N ASP A 131 -4.27 34.99 11.86
CA ASP A 131 -5.60 34.38 11.94
C ASP A 131 -5.98 33.54 10.70
N GLU A 132 -5.15 33.56 9.65
CA GLU A 132 -5.44 32.85 8.41
C GLU A 132 -5.10 31.36 8.53
N PRO A 133 -6.00 30.44 8.09
CA PRO A 133 -5.74 29.01 8.13
C PRO A 133 -4.55 28.65 7.22
N ARG A 134 -3.43 28.30 7.83
CA ARG A 134 -2.20 27.92 7.12
C ARG A 134 -2.26 26.46 6.68
N PRO A 135 -1.86 26.12 5.43
CA PRO A 135 -1.80 24.74 4.93
C PRO A 135 -0.64 23.91 5.51
N GLU A 136 -0.45 23.94 6.83
CA GLU A 136 0.68 23.33 7.54
C GLU A 136 0.48 21.84 7.85
N THR A 137 -0.77 21.39 7.94
CA THR A 137 -1.09 20.00 8.29
C THR A 137 -1.57 19.21 7.08
N GLY A 138 -0.87 18.11 6.80
CA GLY A 138 -1.29 17.03 5.91
C GLY A 138 -1.50 15.72 6.67
N TYR A 139 -2.06 14.72 5.99
CA TYR A 139 -2.45 13.44 6.59
C TYR A 139 -1.81 12.26 5.88
N ALA A 140 -1.66 11.14 6.59
CA ALA A 140 -1.18 9.84 6.09
C ALA A 140 0.27 9.80 5.58
N MET A 141 0.67 10.73 4.71
CA MET A 141 2.03 10.84 4.20
C MET A 141 2.40 12.28 3.81
N THR A 142 3.69 12.51 3.60
CA THR A 142 4.26 13.72 3.00
C THR A 142 5.48 13.37 2.15
N GLN A 143 5.83 14.27 1.24
CA GLN A 143 7.09 14.24 0.50
C GLN A 143 7.79 15.57 0.71
N LEU A 144 9.07 15.52 1.04
CA LEU A 144 9.94 16.67 1.21
C LEU A 144 10.80 16.81 -0.04
N LEU A 145 10.68 17.94 -0.72
CA LEU A 145 11.47 18.26 -1.91
C LEU A 145 12.64 19.17 -1.51
N PRO A 146 13.86 18.84 -1.92
CA PRO A 146 15.04 19.61 -1.53
C PRO A 146 15.18 20.91 -2.34
N ARG A 147 15.90 21.90 -1.79
CA ARG A 147 16.29 23.10 -2.57
C ARG A 147 17.39 22.77 -3.57
N HIS A 148 18.35 21.97 -3.13
CA HIS A 148 19.49 21.54 -3.93
C HIS A 148 19.49 20.01 -4.06
N GLY A 149 19.82 19.52 -5.26
CA GLY A 149 19.81 18.09 -5.58
C GLY A 149 18.55 17.64 -6.32
N SER A 150 18.40 16.33 -6.49
CA SER A 150 17.26 15.71 -7.17
C SER A 150 16.58 14.68 -6.25
N GLY A 151 15.34 14.31 -6.58
CA GLY A 151 14.53 13.40 -5.79
C GLY A 151 13.73 14.09 -4.69
N GLY A 152 13.30 13.30 -3.70
CA GLY A 152 12.59 13.77 -2.51
C GLY A 152 12.63 12.71 -1.41
N LEU A 153 12.37 13.14 -0.17
CA LEU A 153 12.24 12.25 0.98
C LEU A 153 10.76 12.03 1.27
N ILE A 154 10.28 10.81 1.18
CA ILE A 154 8.89 10.46 1.47
C ILE A 154 8.81 9.90 2.88
N LEU A 155 7.80 10.35 3.62
CA LEU A 155 7.44 9.83 4.93
C LEU A 155 5.96 9.44 4.89
N GLY A 156 5.60 8.24 5.32
CA GLY A 156 4.21 7.79 5.35
C GLY A 156 4.03 6.54 6.19
N PHE A 157 2.86 6.38 6.80
CA PHE A 157 2.57 5.16 7.58
C PHE A 157 2.20 4.00 6.66
N ASP A 158 2.54 2.78 7.05
CA ASP A 158 2.16 1.57 6.30
C ASP A 158 0.66 1.25 6.37
N ARG A 159 -0.04 1.84 7.35
CA ARG A 159 -1.48 1.70 7.55
C ARG A 159 -2.13 3.01 7.98
N HIS A 160 -3.36 3.20 7.53
CA HIS A 160 -4.19 4.37 7.83
C HIS A 160 -5.61 4.00 8.30
N ASP A 161 -5.91 2.71 8.46
CA ASP A 161 -7.25 2.22 8.81
C ASP A 161 -7.56 2.30 10.32
N ARG A 162 -6.52 2.29 11.17
CA ARG A 162 -6.68 2.23 12.63
C ARG A 162 -6.61 3.60 13.32
N PHE A 163 -5.75 4.48 12.83
CA PHE A 163 -5.48 5.78 13.43
C PHE A 163 -5.40 6.85 12.34
N GLN A 164 -5.78 8.06 12.69
CA GLN A 164 -5.42 9.24 11.92
C GLN A 164 -3.97 9.59 12.25
N GLN A 165 -3.16 9.83 11.22
CA GLN A 165 -1.81 10.35 11.39
C GLN A 165 -1.64 11.67 10.64
N THR A 166 -0.90 12.58 11.26
CA THR A 166 -0.70 13.94 10.76
C THR A 166 0.77 14.27 10.60
N PHE A 167 1.07 15.06 9.58
CA PHE A 167 2.36 15.69 9.32
C PHE A 167 2.13 17.20 9.34
N THR A 168 2.64 17.87 10.37
CA THR A 168 2.43 19.30 10.60
C THR A 168 3.75 20.03 10.51
N PHE A 169 3.84 21.02 9.62
CA PHE A 169 5.02 21.84 9.42
C PHE A 169 4.86 23.18 10.12
N ASP A 170 5.73 23.49 11.07
CA ASP A 170 5.80 24.84 11.66
C ASP A 170 6.69 25.70 10.78
N THR A 171 6.08 26.58 9.98
CA THR A 171 6.78 27.47 9.04
C THR A 171 7.10 28.85 9.63
N ARG A 172 6.66 29.12 10.88
CA ARG A 172 6.86 30.42 11.54
C ARG A 172 8.26 30.60 12.10
N ARG A 173 8.97 29.48 12.31
CA ARG A 173 10.34 29.47 12.83
C ARG A 173 11.35 29.62 11.69
N GLN A 174 12.50 30.19 12.01
CA GLN A 174 13.61 30.31 11.05
C GLN A 174 14.03 28.96 10.45
N SER A 175 13.94 27.88 11.24
CA SER A 175 14.05 26.51 10.76
C SER A 175 12.68 25.84 10.78
N VAL A 176 12.25 25.33 9.63
CA VAL A 176 10.98 24.59 9.52
C VAL A 176 11.07 23.32 10.36
N SER A 177 10.13 23.15 11.29
CA SER A 177 10.03 21.93 12.10
C SER A 177 8.93 21.03 11.56
N LEU A 178 9.11 19.71 11.63
CA LEU A 178 8.13 18.71 11.22
C LEU A 178 7.65 17.92 12.43
N THR A 179 6.38 18.04 12.74
CA THR A 179 5.68 17.23 13.73
C THR A 179 4.94 16.08 13.05
N ILE A 180 5.18 14.86 13.50
CA ILE A 180 4.53 13.63 13.04
C ILE A 180 3.78 13.02 14.21
N GLN A 181 2.47 12.85 14.12
CA GLN A 181 1.65 12.36 15.23
C GLN A 181 0.74 11.21 14.82
N THR A 182 0.56 10.28 15.75
CA THR A 182 -0.54 9.31 15.76
C THR A 182 -1.62 9.84 16.70
N TRP A 183 -2.85 9.96 16.20
CA TRP A 183 -4.01 10.32 17.01
C TRP A 183 -4.60 9.06 17.64
N TRP A 184 -4.49 8.98 18.97
CA TRP A 184 -5.07 7.92 19.76
C TRP A 184 -6.57 8.12 19.97
N ASP A 185 -7.01 9.38 19.98
CA ASP A 185 -8.41 9.79 20.06
C ASP A 185 -9.11 9.26 21.32
N ARG A 186 -8.40 9.37 22.46
CA ARG A 186 -8.90 9.00 23.80
C ARG A 186 -9.42 7.57 23.91
N LYS A 187 -9.00 6.67 23.01
CA LYS A 187 -9.37 5.26 23.06
C LYS A 187 -8.98 4.67 24.41
N ASP A 188 -9.82 3.75 24.89
CA ASP A 188 -9.54 3.03 26.14
C ASP A 188 -8.18 2.32 26.06
N ARG A 189 -7.40 2.48 27.14
CA ARG A 189 -6.07 1.90 27.31
C ARG A 189 -6.06 0.71 28.27
N SER A 190 -7.22 0.37 28.84
CA SER A 190 -7.38 -0.72 29.80
C SER A 190 -6.90 -2.05 29.21
N GLY A 191 -5.98 -2.72 29.91
CA GLY A 191 -5.43 -4.01 29.48
C GLY A 191 -4.40 -3.92 28.34
N LEU A 192 -4.03 -2.72 27.87
CA LEU A 192 -2.91 -2.56 26.94
C LEU A 192 -1.59 -2.45 27.69
N ALA A 193 -0.57 -3.19 27.25
CA ALA A 193 0.79 -3.02 27.74
C ALA A 193 1.39 -1.66 27.33
N ARG A 194 1.06 -1.21 26.10
CA ARG A 194 1.52 0.05 25.52
C ARG A 194 0.53 0.55 24.45
N CYS A 195 0.53 1.85 24.19
CA CYS A 195 -0.16 2.48 23.07
C CYS A 195 0.87 2.75 21.98
N GLU A 196 0.72 2.14 20.81
CA GLU A 196 1.76 2.08 19.78
C GLU A 196 1.26 2.62 18.44
N SER A 197 2.14 3.30 17.71
CA SER A 197 1.86 3.80 16.36
C SER A 197 1.88 2.67 15.33
N GLU A 198 1.25 2.92 14.18
CA GLU A 198 1.60 2.20 12.94
C GLU A 198 3.06 2.49 12.57
N ARG A 199 3.64 1.72 11.65
CA ARG A 199 5.04 1.93 11.27
C ARG A 199 5.13 3.05 10.25
N LEU A 200 5.94 4.05 10.55
CA LEU A 200 6.30 5.12 9.65
C LEU A 200 7.45 4.66 8.76
N ALA A 201 7.22 4.60 7.45
CA ALA A 201 8.27 4.41 6.47
C ALA A 201 8.88 5.75 6.06
N VAL A 202 10.20 5.77 5.90
CA VAL A 202 10.97 6.89 5.37
C VAL A 202 11.85 6.38 4.24
N PHE A 203 11.69 6.93 3.04
CA PHE A 203 12.45 6.49 1.87
C PHE A 203 12.64 7.59 0.82
N GLY A 204 13.70 7.49 0.02
CA GLY A 204 13.95 8.42 -1.08
C GLY A 204 13.21 8.04 -2.36
N HIS A 205 12.51 8.99 -2.98
CA HIS A 205 11.94 8.84 -4.32
C HIS A 205 11.54 10.19 -4.95
N ALA A 206 11.52 10.29 -6.28
CA ALA A 206 11.18 11.52 -7.00
C ALA A 206 9.69 11.90 -6.93
N GLY A 207 8.80 10.90 -6.88
CA GLY A 207 7.35 11.11 -6.74
C GLY A 207 6.73 10.15 -5.72
N PRO A 208 5.70 10.59 -4.97
CA PRO A 208 5.16 9.83 -3.85
C PRO A 208 4.52 8.52 -4.32
N GLU A 209 3.73 8.56 -5.38
CA GLU A 209 2.99 7.41 -5.87
C GLU A 209 3.89 6.33 -6.47
N ALA A 210 4.78 6.71 -7.40
CA ALA A 210 5.72 5.79 -8.01
C ALA A 210 6.63 5.14 -6.93
N GLY A 211 7.03 5.92 -5.92
CA GLY A 211 7.80 5.42 -4.79
C GLY A 211 7.00 4.43 -3.92
N LEU A 212 5.74 4.73 -3.63
CA LEU A 212 4.87 3.79 -2.91
C LEU A 212 4.69 2.47 -3.67
N ARG A 213 4.51 2.51 -4.99
CA ARG A 213 4.45 1.30 -5.81
C ARG A 213 5.76 0.52 -5.72
N GLU A 214 6.90 1.12 -6.06
CA GLU A 214 8.18 0.42 -6.07
C GLU A 214 8.60 -0.14 -4.70
N ARG A 215 8.20 0.52 -3.61
CA ARG A 215 8.63 0.15 -2.25
C ARG A 215 7.63 -0.71 -1.50
N PHE A 216 6.36 -0.74 -1.91
CA PHE A 216 5.27 -1.42 -1.18
C PHE A 216 4.33 -2.25 -2.07
N SER A 217 4.47 -2.25 -3.39
CA SER A 217 3.80 -3.25 -4.22
C SER A 217 4.61 -4.53 -4.20
N ASP A 218 4.13 -5.53 -3.48
CA ASP A 218 4.73 -6.88 -3.45
C ASP A 218 4.13 -7.79 -4.53
N LEU A 219 3.41 -7.23 -5.52
CA LEU A 219 2.83 -8.01 -6.61
C LEU A 219 3.91 -8.41 -7.62
N SER A 220 4.00 -9.70 -7.88
CA SER A 220 4.75 -10.26 -8.99
C SER A 220 4.17 -9.86 -10.35
N GLU A 221 4.96 -9.96 -11.41
CA GLU A 221 4.49 -9.73 -12.78
C GLU A 221 3.28 -10.61 -13.14
N GLU A 222 3.24 -11.84 -12.61
CA GLU A 222 2.14 -12.77 -12.82
C GLU A 222 0.85 -12.33 -12.12
N GLU A 223 0.94 -11.77 -10.91
CA GLU A 223 -0.21 -11.20 -10.19
C GLU A 223 -0.72 -9.95 -10.89
N ILE A 224 0.16 -9.07 -11.34
CA ILE A 224 -0.24 -7.87 -12.09
C ILE A 224 -0.93 -8.26 -13.41
N LYS A 225 -0.38 -9.24 -14.14
CA LYS A 225 -1.02 -9.80 -15.34
C LYS A 225 -2.41 -10.36 -15.02
N SER A 226 -2.52 -11.13 -13.95
CA SER A 226 -3.78 -11.76 -13.52
C SER A 226 -4.85 -10.72 -13.21
N LEU A 227 -4.50 -9.65 -12.49
CA LEU A 227 -5.42 -8.54 -12.19
C LEU A 227 -5.80 -7.75 -13.45
N ALA A 228 -4.85 -7.51 -14.35
CA ALA A 228 -5.11 -6.80 -15.60
C ALA A 228 -6.07 -7.57 -16.51
N ILE A 229 -5.90 -8.90 -16.64
CA ILE A 229 -6.84 -9.74 -17.41
C ILE A 229 -8.19 -9.82 -16.72
N TYR A 230 -8.25 -9.95 -15.40
CA TYR A 230 -9.51 -9.94 -14.64
C TYR A 230 -10.32 -8.65 -14.90
N ALA A 231 -9.67 -7.49 -14.83
CA ALA A 231 -10.29 -6.20 -15.14
C ALA A 231 -10.72 -6.14 -16.61
N GLY A 232 -9.83 -6.57 -17.51
CA GLY A 232 -10.07 -6.69 -18.94
C GLY A 232 -11.31 -7.51 -19.27
N MET A 233 -11.43 -8.72 -18.70
CA MET A 233 -12.54 -9.66 -18.85
C MET A 233 -13.85 -9.11 -18.29
N SER A 234 -13.81 -8.32 -17.22
CA SER A 234 -15.01 -7.70 -16.63
C SER A 234 -15.67 -6.67 -17.55
N GLY A 235 -14.93 -6.11 -18.52
CA GLY A 235 -15.48 -5.16 -19.48
C GLY A 235 -15.74 -3.76 -18.95
N GLY A 236 -15.14 -3.43 -17.80
CA GLY A 236 -15.24 -2.11 -17.17
C GLY A 236 -14.29 -1.08 -17.78
N VAL A 237 -14.28 0.11 -17.17
CA VAL A 237 -13.29 1.14 -17.50
C VAL A 237 -11.91 0.68 -17.03
N THR A 238 -10.98 0.53 -17.96
CA THR A 238 -9.59 0.22 -17.64
C THR A 238 -8.78 1.51 -17.59
N MET A 239 -8.31 1.87 -16.39
CA MET A 239 -7.35 2.94 -16.19
C MET A 239 -5.98 2.33 -15.91
N THR A 240 -4.94 2.94 -16.46
CA THR A 240 -3.56 2.53 -16.22
C THR A 240 -2.71 3.68 -15.74
N ARG A 241 -1.70 3.33 -14.95
CA ARG A 241 -0.59 4.22 -14.59
C ARG A 241 0.75 3.65 -15.07
N ASP A 242 0.70 2.74 -16.05
CA ASP A 242 1.87 2.37 -16.83
C ASP A 242 2.31 3.55 -17.69
N HIS A 243 3.62 3.75 -17.81
CA HIS A 243 4.17 4.72 -18.74
C HIS A 243 4.10 4.15 -20.16
N LEU A 244 3.09 4.56 -20.94
CA LEU A 244 2.81 3.98 -22.27
C LEU A 244 3.99 4.08 -23.25
N GLY A 245 4.88 5.06 -23.07
CA GLY A 245 6.08 5.21 -23.90
C GLY A 245 7.22 4.23 -23.59
N GLU A 246 7.13 3.46 -22.50
CA GLU A 246 8.20 2.58 -22.01
C GLU A 246 7.71 1.15 -21.75
N LEU A 247 6.60 0.75 -22.38
CA LEU A 247 6.06 -0.60 -22.21
C LEU A 247 6.98 -1.66 -22.82
N SER A 248 7.27 -2.70 -22.04
CA SER A 248 7.88 -3.92 -22.58
C SER A 248 6.96 -4.59 -23.61
N PRO A 249 7.49 -5.40 -24.54
CA PRO A 249 6.67 -6.13 -25.51
C PRO A 249 5.58 -7.00 -24.87
N HIS A 250 5.88 -7.61 -23.71
CA HIS A 250 4.91 -8.41 -22.96
C HIS A 250 3.76 -7.56 -22.41
N ARG A 251 4.07 -6.40 -21.83
CA ARG A 251 3.07 -5.44 -21.34
C ARG A 251 2.21 -4.89 -22.47
N LEU A 252 2.83 -4.57 -23.61
CA LEU A 252 2.10 -4.11 -24.79
C LEU A 252 1.15 -5.19 -25.33
N ARG A 253 1.56 -6.47 -25.36
CA ARG A 253 0.69 -7.59 -25.73
C ARG A 253 -0.51 -7.71 -24.78
N LEU A 254 -0.28 -7.58 -23.48
CA LEU A 254 -1.34 -7.58 -22.47
C LEU A 254 -2.31 -6.41 -22.65
N TRP A 255 -1.83 -5.20 -22.88
CA TRP A 255 -2.68 -4.03 -23.13
C TRP A 255 -3.53 -4.20 -24.39
N ARG A 256 -2.95 -4.71 -25.47
CA ARG A 256 -3.69 -5.02 -26.71
C ARG A 256 -4.78 -6.06 -26.48
N LEU A 257 -4.51 -7.05 -25.62
CA LEU A 257 -5.47 -8.09 -25.27
C LEU A 257 -6.70 -7.51 -24.54
N ILE A 258 -6.48 -6.67 -23.51
CA ILE A 258 -7.51 -6.33 -22.52
C ILE A 258 -8.31 -5.06 -22.82
N LEU A 259 -7.86 -4.20 -23.75
CA LEU A 259 -8.55 -2.96 -24.09
C LEU A 259 -9.75 -3.26 -25.02
N PRO A 260 -10.99 -3.12 -24.53
CA PRO A 260 -12.16 -3.37 -25.36
C PRO A 260 -12.40 -2.18 -26.30
N GLU A 261 -12.88 -2.45 -27.52
CA GLU A 261 -13.32 -1.39 -28.46
C GLU A 261 -14.77 -0.98 -28.21
N THR A 262 -15.54 -1.86 -27.57
CA THR A 262 -16.98 -1.68 -27.33
C THR A 262 -17.33 -2.08 -25.91
N ARG A 263 -18.57 -1.79 -25.49
CA ARG A 263 -19.11 -2.37 -24.26
C ARG A 263 -19.24 -3.88 -24.45
N VAL A 264 -18.84 -4.62 -23.44
CA VAL A 264 -18.78 -6.09 -23.44
C VAL A 264 -19.46 -6.63 -22.17
N SER A 265 -19.99 -7.84 -22.24
CA SER A 265 -20.58 -8.54 -21.08
C SER A 265 -19.71 -9.69 -20.63
N CYS A 266 -19.72 -9.99 -19.33
CA CYS A 266 -19.00 -11.10 -18.75
C CYS A 266 -19.87 -11.80 -17.70
N ASP A 267 -19.90 -13.12 -17.77
CA ASP A 267 -20.59 -13.96 -16.81
C ASP A 267 -19.62 -14.46 -15.74
N PHE A 268 -20.15 -14.67 -14.52
CA PHE A 268 -19.41 -15.24 -13.39
C PHE A 268 -20.11 -16.52 -12.93
N PRO A 269 -19.98 -17.62 -13.69
CA PRO A 269 -20.85 -18.80 -13.54
C PRO A 269 -20.77 -19.48 -12.17
N LEU A 270 -19.66 -19.31 -11.44
CA LEU A 270 -19.43 -19.92 -10.13
C LEU A 270 -19.57 -18.95 -8.96
N LEU A 271 -19.82 -17.66 -9.21
CA LEU A 271 -19.94 -16.67 -8.15
C LEU A 271 -21.14 -16.98 -7.25
N GLY A 272 -20.91 -16.97 -5.94
CA GLY A 272 -21.93 -17.30 -4.94
C GLY A 272 -22.22 -18.80 -4.78
N ARG A 273 -21.51 -19.69 -5.48
CA ARG A 273 -21.67 -21.15 -5.34
C ARG A 273 -20.73 -21.80 -4.34
N SER A 274 -19.59 -21.16 -4.06
CA SER A 274 -18.64 -21.63 -3.04
C SER A 274 -19.19 -21.36 -1.64
N ASN A 275 -19.08 -22.35 -0.76
CA ASN A 275 -19.30 -22.13 0.66
C ASN A 275 -18.29 -21.09 1.19
N ILE A 276 -18.74 -20.26 2.13
CA ILE A 276 -17.90 -19.27 2.80
C ILE A 276 -17.65 -19.77 4.22
N SER A 277 -16.39 -20.07 4.52
CA SER A 277 -15.90 -20.27 5.87
C SER A 277 -15.33 -18.97 6.42
N TYR A 278 -15.25 -18.84 7.75
CA TYR A 278 -14.69 -17.66 8.40
C TYR A 278 -13.42 -18.05 9.15
N GLU A 279 -12.27 -17.62 8.62
CA GLU A 279 -10.99 -17.85 9.27
C GLU A 279 -10.80 -16.84 10.39
N ARG A 280 -10.55 -17.35 11.61
CA ARG A 280 -10.26 -16.51 12.76
C ARG A 280 -8.79 -16.11 12.72
N LEU A 281 -8.51 -14.85 12.43
CA LEU A 281 -7.16 -14.32 12.53
C LEU A 281 -6.76 -14.19 14.00
N PRO A 282 -5.46 -14.40 14.32
CA PRO A 282 -4.92 -14.05 15.64
C PRO A 282 -5.26 -12.61 16.01
N ALA A 283 -5.46 -12.37 17.30
CA ALA A 283 -5.54 -11.00 17.80
C ALA A 283 -4.24 -10.26 17.43
N ASP A 284 -4.37 -9.12 16.74
CA ASP A 284 -3.23 -8.22 16.55
C ASP A 284 -2.65 -7.86 17.94
N VAL A 285 -1.34 -7.73 18.03
CA VAL A 285 -0.65 -7.29 19.26
C VAL A 285 -1.20 -5.90 19.63
N GLY A 286 -2.14 -5.85 20.59
CA GLY A 286 -2.85 -4.64 21.01
C GLY A 286 -4.36 -4.60 20.73
N SER A 287 -4.99 -5.67 20.22
CA SER A 287 -6.45 -5.77 20.07
C SER A 287 -6.97 -7.13 20.55
N ASN A 288 -7.73 -7.16 21.66
CA ASN A 288 -8.41 -8.38 22.12
C ASN A 288 -9.56 -8.86 21.20
N ARG A 289 -9.86 -8.14 20.11
CA ARG A 289 -10.89 -8.55 19.14
C ARG A 289 -10.30 -9.46 18.08
N ALA A 290 -10.74 -10.72 18.09
CA ALA A 290 -10.51 -11.64 16.99
C ALA A 290 -11.22 -11.14 15.73
N ARG A 291 -10.48 -10.98 14.63
CA ARG A 291 -11.05 -10.68 13.31
C ARG A 291 -11.40 -11.98 12.61
N HIS A 292 -12.57 -12.03 11.99
CA HIS A 292 -12.98 -13.14 11.14
C HIS A 292 -12.91 -12.66 9.70
N VAL A 293 -12.16 -13.36 8.86
CA VAL A 293 -12.07 -13.06 7.43
C VAL A 293 -12.87 -14.10 6.67
N PRO A 294 -13.86 -13.71 5.85
CA PRO A 294 -14.57 -14.64 5.01
C PRO A 294 -13.61 -15.23 3.98
N LYS A 295 -13.68 -16.55 3.80
CA LYS A 295 -12.84 -17.32 2.88
C LYS A 295 -13.74 -18.27 2.10
N ALA A 296 -13.70 -18.17 0.78
CA ALA A 296 -14.37 -19.16 -0.05
C ALA A 296 -13.61 -20.48 0.01
N ASP A 297 -14.33 -21.60 0.14
CA ASP A 297 -13.74 -22.94 0.16
C ASP A 297 -13.06 -23.26 -1.19
N ASP A 298 -13.65 -22.80 -2.30
CA ASP A 298 -12.98 -22.77 -3.61
C ASP A 298 -12.53 -21.34 -3.94
N PRO A 299 -11.22 -21.06 -3.95
CA PRO A 299 -10.68 -19.72 -4.19
C PRO A 299 -10.62 -19.36 -5.68
N LEU A 300 -11.18 -20.18 -6.59
CA LEU A 300 -11.20 -19.85 -8.02
C LEU A 300 -12.37 -18.93 -8.35
N LEU A 301 -12.04 -17.74 -8.84
CA LEU A 301 -12.97 -16.90 -9.59
C LEU A 301 -12.92 -17.29 -11.06
N VAL A 302 -14.09 -17.44 -11.67
CA VAL A 302 -14.22 -17.80 -13.09
C VAL A 302 -15.05 -16.75 -13.81
N GLN A 303 -14.52 -16.26 -14.92
CA GLN A 303 -15.15 -15.31 -15.83
C GLN A 303 -15.31 -15.95 -17.20
N VAL A 304 -16.48 -15.77 -17.81
CA VAL A 304 -16.77 -16.28 -19.15
C VAL A 304 -17.32 -15.16 -20.03
N ARG A 305 -16.70 -15.00 -21.20
CA ARG A 305 -17.26 -14.22 -22.31
C ARG A 305 -17.73 -15.17 -23.39
N HIS A 306 -19.01 -15.09 -23.70
CA HIS A 306 -19.60 -15.90 -24.76
C HIS A 306 -19.42 -15.24 -26.12
N PRO A 307 -19.28 -16.03 -27.21
CA PRO A 307 -19.32 -15.50 -28.57
C PRO A 307 -20.60 -14.69 -28.82
N ILE A 308 -20.49 -13.46 -29.33
CA ILE A 308 -21.66 -12.66 -29.73
C ILE A 308 -22.33 -13.27 -30.98
N HIS A 309 -21.53 -13.78 -31.90
CA HIS A 309 -21.98 -14.35 -33.16
C HIS A 309 -21.44 -15.76 -33.36
N GLU A 310 -22.18 -16.56 -34.13
CA GLU A 310 -21.68 -17.85 -34.58
C GLU A 310 -20.38 -17.67 -35.37
N GLY A 311 -19.38 -18.52 -35.10
CA GLY A 311 -18.03 -18.41 -35.67
C GLY A 311 -17.09 -17.43 -34.95
N THR A 312 -17.54 -16.69 -33.93
CA THR A 312 -16.64 -15.88 -33.08
C THR A 312 -16.13 -16.67 -31.87
N LEU A 313 -15.01 -16.22 -31.30
CA LEU A 313 -14.40 -16.86 -30.13
C LEU A 313 -15.08 -16.40 -28.84
N GLY A 314 -15.15 -17.30 -27.86
CA GLY A 314 -15.38 -16.95 -26.46
C GLY A 314 -14.09 -17.02 -25.66
N ALA A 315 -14.14 -16.60 -24.41
CA ALA A 315 -13.01 -16.66 -23.48
C ALA A 315 -13.45 -17.13 -22.09
N ILE A 316 -12.60 -17.91 -21.45
CA ILE A 316 -12.74 -18.39 -20.07
C ILE A 316 -11.49 -17.93 -19.33
N PHE A 317 -11.67 -17.26 -18.21
CA PHE A 317 -10.59 -16.81 -17.36
C PHE A 317 -10.77 -17.36 -15.95
N PHE A 318 -9.69 -17.92 -15.40
CA PHE A 318 -9.62 -18.45 -14.05
C PHE A 318 -8.61 -17.63 -13.25
N LEU A 319 -8.99 -17.18 -12.06
CA LEU A 319 -8.11 -16.51 -11.11
C LEU A 319 -8.14 -17.24 -9.78
N ASN A 320 -6.97 -17.66 -9.29
CA ASN A 320 -6.84 -18.20 -7.95
C ASN A 320 -6.64 -17.06 -6.94
N THR A 321 -7.66 -16.72 -6.16
CA THR A 321 -7.54 -15.67 -5.14
C THR A 321 -6.87 -16.16 -3.86
N GLY A 322 -6.59 -17.46 -3.74
CA GLY A 322 -5.95 -18.06 -2.58
C GLY A 322 -4.42 -18.06 -2.70
N SER A 323 -3.74 -18.34 -1.59
CA SER A 323 -2.27 -18.33 -1.51
C SER A 323 -1.62 -19.68 -1.80
N HIS A 324 -2.41 -20.71 -2.11
CA HIS A 324 -1.92 -22.06 -2.38
C HIS A 324 -2.23 -22.49 -3.80
N THR A 325 -1.40 -23.38 -4.34
CA THR A 325 -1.67 -24.03 -5.62
C THR A 325 -2.97 -24.82 -5.55
N VAL A 326 -3.84 -24.64 -6.54
CA VAL A 326 -5.09 -25.40 -6.68
C VAL A 326 -5.10 -26.14 -8.00
N GLN A 327 -5.69 -27.33 -7.98
CA GLN A 327 -6.01 -28.11 -9.17
C GLN A 327 -7.52 -28.28 -9.25
N ARG A 328 -8.10 -27.96 -10.41
CA ARG A 328 -9.54 -28.02 -10.65
C ARG A 328 -9.85 -28.55 -12.04
N SER A 329 -11.03 -29.14 -12.16
CA SER A 329 -11.59 -29.58 -13.43
C SER A 329 -13.06 -29.21 -13.49
N TYR A 330 -13.45 -28.41 -14.47
CA TYR A 330 -14.82 -27.95 -14.68
C TYR A 330 -15.35 -28.54 -15.98
N SER A 331 -16.61 -28.96 -15.98
CA SER A 331 -17.31 -29.22 -17.22
C SER A 331 -17.66 -27.90 -17.90
N LEU A 332 -17.62 -27.86 -19.23
CA LEU A 332 -17.99 -26.66 -19.97
C LEU A 332 -19.44 -26.22 -19.72
N PRO A 333 -20.43 -27.14 -19.56
CA PRO A 333 -21.79 -26.75 -19.20
C PRO A 333 -21.90 -26.03 -17.85
N GLU A 334 -21.08 -26.38 -16.85
CA GLU A 334 -21.04 -25.66 -15.55
C GLU A 334 -20.60 -24.20 -15.72
N LEU A 335 -19.83 -23.92 -16.77
CA LEU A 335 -19.34 -22.60 -17.15
C LEU A 335 -20.29 -21.88 -18.13
N GLY A 336 -21.47 -22.43 -18.42
CA GLY A 336 -22.43 -21.87 -19.38
C GLY A 336 -22.14 -22.21 -20.84
N ILE A 337 -21.16 -23.07 -21.13
CA ILE A 337 -20.76 -23.45 -22.49
C ILE A 337 -21.38 -24.81 -22.81
N LYS A 338 -22.40 -24.82 -23.68
CA LYS A 338 -23.24 -26.00 -23.92
C LYS A 338 -22.57 -27.09 -24.76
N ASP A 339 -21.75 -26.67 -25.73
CA ASP A 339 -21.14 -27.57 -26.71
C ASP A 339 -19.70 -27.91 -26.32
N SER A 340 -19.21 -29.06 -26.78
CA SER A 340 -17.76 -29.32 -26.79
C SER A 340 -17.09 -28.38 -27.78
N VAL A 341 -15.97 -27.77 -27.40
CA VAL A 341 -15.29 -26.71 -28.16
C VAL A 341 -13.80 -26.96 -28.22
N TYR A 342 -13.14 -26.39 -29.22
CA TYR A 342 -11.68 -26.28 -29.22
C TYR A 342 -11.26 -25.21 -28.23
N LEU A 343 -10.15 -25.46 -27.54
CA LEU A 343 -9.57 -24.54 -26.55
C LEU A 343 -8.21 -24.05 -27.05
N TYR A 344 -7.91 -22.79 -26.76
CA TYR A 344 -6.60 -22.18 -26.99
C TYR A 344 -6.13 -21.51 -25.71
N ARG A 345 -5.05 -22.00 -25.11
CA ARG A 345 -4.47 -21.41 -23.90
C ARG A 345 -3.53 -20.28 -24.27
N TRP A 346 -3.82 -19.09 -23.74
CA TRP A 346 -3.17 -17.87 -24.19
C TRP A 346 -1.75 -17.67 -23.67
N GLU A 347 -1.43 -18.25 -22.49
CA GLU A 347 -0.12 -18.09 -21.86
C GLU A 347 1.00 -18.80 -22.61
N ASP A 348 0.78 -20.05 -23.01
CA ASP A 348 1.76 -20.90 -23.70
C ASP A 348 1.48 -21.03 -25.21
N GLY A 349 0.35 -20.49 -25.67
CA GLY A 349 -0.07 -20.53 -27.06
C GLY A 349 -0.49 -21.92 -27.53
N SER A 350 -0.82 -22.83 -26.61
CA SER A 350 -1.24 -24.20 -26.94
C SER A 350 -2.69 -24.25 -27.41
N ALA A 351 -2.93 -24.90 -28.55
CA ALA A 351 -4.25 -25.18 -29.08
C ALA A 351 -4.62 -26.65 -28.87
N SER A 352 -5.87 -26.95 -28.53
CA SER A 352 -6.34 -28.32 -28.44
C SER A 352 -6.49 -28.93 -29.84
N GLU A 353 -6.02 -30.17 -30.01
CA GLU A 353 -6.19 -30.92 -31.27
C GLU A 353 -7.62 -31.47 -31.43
N GLN A 354 -8.33 -31.62 -30.30
CA GLN A 354 -9.67 -32.17 -30.23
C GLN A 354 -10.59 -31.21 -29.47
N VAL A 355 -11.90 -31.37 -29.70
CA VAL A 355 -12.91 -30.69 -28.90
C VAL A 355 -12.88 -31.20 -27.46
N ALA A 356 -12.96 -30.29 -26.51
CA ALA A 356 -13.00 -30.59 -25.10
C ALA A 356 -14.42 -30.39 -24.57
N ALA A 357 -14.86 -31.27 -23.67
CA ALA A 357 -16.10 -31.10 -22.89
C ALA A 357 -15.82 -30.61 -21.45
N ARG A 358 -14.53 -30.56 -21.07
CA ARG A 358 -14.04 -30.18 -19.75
C ARG A 358 -12.75 -29.39 -19.88
N ILE A 359 -12.48 -28.53 -18.91
CA ILE A 359 -11.21 -27.83 -18.75
C ILE A 359 -10.59 -28.19 -17.42
N THR A 360 -9.30 -28.53 -17.42
CA THR A 360 -8.53 -28.88 -16.22
C THR A 360 -7.34 -27.95 -16.14
N LEU A 361 -7.09 -27.41 -14.95
CA LEU A 361 -6.02 -26.47 -14.70
C LEU A 361 -5.38 -26.69 -13.33
N THR A 362 -4.10 -26.33 -13.26
CA THR A 362 -3.35 -26.18 -12.01
C THR A 362 -2.85 -24.74 -11.97
N LEU A 363 -3.24 -24.00 -10.93
CA LEU A 363 -2.87 -22.60 -10.75
C LEU A 363 -2.16 -22.41 -9.42
N ALA A 364 -0.98 -21.79 -9.45
CA ALA A 364 -0.33 -21.29 -8.24
C ALA A 364 -1.22 -20.24 -7.54
N GLY A 365 -0.90 -19.94 -6.28
CA GLY A 365 -1.60 -18.88 -5.54
C GLY A 365 -1.51 -17.55 -6.29
N HIS A 366 -2.60 -16.79 -6.35
CA HIS A 366 -2.68 -15.47 -6.99
C HIS A 366 -2.41 -15.43 -8.51
N HIS A 367 -2.24 -16.59 -9.15
CA HIS A 367 -2.07 -16.70 -10.60
C HIS A 367 -3.39 -16.92 -11.33
N SER A 368 -3.35 -16.77 -12.65
CA SER A 368 -4.49 -16.97 -13.53
C SER A 368 -4.18 -17.81 -14.77
N ALA A 369 -5.24 -18.25 -15.44
CA ALA A 369 -5.19 -18.83 -16.78
C ALA A 369 -6.33 -18.29 -17.65
N LEU A 370 -6.00 -17.92 -18.88
CA LEU A 370 -6.91 -17.46 -19.92
C LEU A 370 -6.94 -18.48 -21.05
N SER A 371 -8.13 -18.97 -21.37
CA SER A 371 -8.37 -19.84 -22.51
C SER A 371 -9.42 -19.23 -23.42
N PHE A 372 -9.15 -19.23 -24.72
CA PHE A 372 -10.14 -18.93 -25.75
C PHE A 372 -10.81 -20.21 -26.20
N PHE A 373 -12.05 -20.10 -26.66
CA PHE A 373 -12.79 -21.25 -27.16
C PHE A 373 -13.61 -20.96 -28.41
N GLY A 374 -13.79 -21.98 -29.25
CA GLY A 374 -14.54 -21.88 -30.49
C GLY A 374 -15.01 -23.25 -30.99
N ARG A 375 -15.99 -23.25 -31.90
CA ARG A 375 -16.48 -24.49 -32.55
C ARG A 375 -15.48 -25.07 -33.55
N GLU A 376 -14.57 -24.24 -34.04
CA GLU A 376 -13.50 -24.61 -34.95
C GLU A 376 -12.13 -24.52 -34.24
N SER A 377 -11.15 -25.24 -34.78
CA SER A 377 -9.78 -25.22 -34.24
C SER A 377 -9.15 -23.83 -34.35
N ILE A 378 -8.63 -23.32 -33.24
CA ILE A 378 -8.01 -22.00 -33.14
C ILE A 378 -6.52 -22.15 -33.46
N ARG A 379 -6.12 -21.70 -34.67
CA ARG A 379 -4.73 -21.84 -35.14
C ARG A 379 -3.85 -20.64 -34.83
N GLU A 380 -4.45 -19.46 -34.72
CA GLU A 380 -3.74 -18.21 -34.48
C GLU A 380 -3.99 -17.71 -33.06
N ALA A 381 -2.96 -17.13 -32.45
CA ALA A 381 -3.04 -16.59 -31.11
C ALA A 381 -4.03 -15.41 -31.08
N PRO A 382 -5.10 -15.48 -30.27
CA PRO A 382 -6.00 -14.35 -30.13
C PRO A 382 -5.25 -13.14 -29.56
N VAL A 383 -5.41 -12.00 -30.24
CA VAL A 383 -4.73 -10.75 -29.89
C VAL A 383 -5.60 -9.83 -29.02
N ARG A 384 -6.89 -10.16 -28.86
CA ARG A 384 -7.90 -9.39 -28.13
C ARG A 384 -8.86 -10.33 -27.42
N LEU A 385 -9.42 -9.87 -26.30
CA LEU A 385 -10.55 -10.53 -25.66
C LEU A 385 -11.79 -10.46 -26.56
N PRO A 386 -12.71 -11.44 -26.50
CA PRO A 386 -13.98 -11.36 -27.21
C PRO A 386 -14.78 -10.12 -26.82
N LEU A 387 -15.48 -9.57 -27.80
CA LEU A 387 -16.45 -8.48 -27.59
C LEU A 387 -17.67 -8.97 -26.82
#